data_AF-A0A9J7Z7S9-F1
#
_entry.id   AF-A0A9J7Z7S9-F1
#
_cell.length_a   1.000
_cell.length_b   1.000
_cell.length_c   1.000
_cell.angle_alpha   90.00
_cell.angle_beta   90.00
_cell.angle_gamma   90.00
#
_symmetry.space_group_name_H-M   'P 1'
#
loop_
_entity.id
_entity.type
_entity.pdbx_description
1 polymer ?
#
loop_
_entity_poly.entity_id
_entity_poly.type
_entity_poly.pdbx_seq_one_letter_code
_entity_poly.pdbx_strand_id
1 'polypeptide(L)'
;MKASFKEMRQKKQVRDGTVESLTSDLTEEKSKQLRALLGNVELSLLYKASVHGYKASAFHQRCDRQGPTLLVAYNSSGYIFGGYTSVDYAQSGQHITDEDTFIFSFQGKIPVCIKINSGYNARLDDAGGPNFGQQLYFCYNNQPVVYNSGGNAFSINTATMYGNDAQLSECEVYKVEQSSQVSTEEKPWRNVLWTAERRAELMEMIRNHKPVMTSVSRVRILMIGPVGAGKSSFFNSINSIFMSRITSKAMSGSAATSLTTQFRTYPVKDGRGGKLLPFVLCDTMGLEEQSGAGLDIEDISSILQGHVPDRYKFNPMAPFQHNEQKSSRPVSLQEKIHCVVYVIDATKISLMSDKLQEKLASIRRKVNSLGIAQIVLMTKVDEACPLVEKDLQSLYVSSYIKLKVQEVSSWLGVPVSCVLPVKNYSQELELELNCDVLLLTALQQMLTNSIQKVKPLYYIHSLHTD
;
A
#
# COMPACT_ATOMS: atom_id res chain seq x y z
N MET A 1 -3.62 27.81 -31.26
CA MET A 1 -2.49 27.55 -32.18
C MET A 1 -1.37 28.49 -31.73
N LYS A 2 -0.23 28.13 -31.15
CA LYS A 2 0.50 26.88 -30.94
C LYS A 2 1.14 26.93 -29.54
N ALA A 3 1.20 25.79 -28.86
CA ALA A 3 2.00 25.61 -27.64
C ALA A 3 3.49 25.55 -28.00
N SER A 4 4.35 26.20 -27.21
CA SER A 4 5.81 26.08 -27.31
C SER A 4 6.30 25.26 -26.12
N PHE A 5 6.77 24.05 -26.42
CA PHE A 5 7.53 23.20 -25.51
C PHE A 5 8.85 23.88 -25.18
N LYS A 6 9.16 23.97 -23.88
CA LYS A 6 10.42 24.50 -23.36
C LYS A 6 11.29 23.32 -22.96
N GLU A 7 12.16 22.88 -23.87
CA GLU A 7 13.27 21.96 -23.55
C GLU A 7 14.26 22.69 -22.63
N MET A 8 14.55 22.12 -21.46
CA MET A 8 15.67 22.54 -20.62
C MET A 8 16.97 22.01 -21.22
N ARG A 9 17.77 22.89 -21.82
CA ARG A 9 19.18 22.63 -22.14
C ARG A 9 20.05 23.25 -21.05
N GLN A 10 20.71 22.43 -20.24
CA GLN A 10 21.77 22.90 -19.34
C GLN A 10 23.07 23.17 -20.14
N LYS A 11 23.72 24.30 -19.86
CA LYS A 11 24.98 24.76 -20.51
C LYS A 11 26.08 24.95 -19.48
N LYS A 12 27.23 24.26 -19.66
CA LYS A 12 28.66 24.68 -19.56
C LYS A 12 29.52 23.43 -19.29
N GLN A 13 30.75 23.24 -19.80
CA GLN A 13 31.83 24.16 -20.16
C GLN A 13 32.65 23.55 -21.34
N VAL A 14 33.10 24.39 -22.28
CA VAL A 14 33.71 23.97 -23.55
C VAL A 14 35.20 23.62 -23.38
N ARG A 15 35.57 22.39 -23.73
CA ARG A 15 36.84 22.06 -24.43
C ARG A 15 36.51 21.07 -25.55
N ASP A 16 37.17 21.30 -26.66
CA ASP A 16 36.92 20.79 -28.01
C ASP A 16 36.60 19.29 -28.10
N GLY A 17 35.52 18.95 -28.81
CA GLY A 17 34.94 17.62 -28.93
C GLY A 17 33.41 17.68 -28.97
N THR A 18 32.82 17.14 -30.02
CA THR A 18 31.36 17.04 -30.22
C THR A 18 30.70 16.39 -28.99
N VAL A 19 30.07 17.20 -28.13
CA VAL A 19 29.29 16.69 -26.99
C VAL A 19 28.00 16.11 -27.57
N GLU A 20 27.99 14.82 -27.85
CA GLU A 20 26.72 14.10 -27.92
C GLU A 20 26.01 14.31 -26.57
N SER A 21 24.85 14.95 -26.61
CA SER A 21 24.03 15.09 -25.41
C SER A 21 23.62 13.71 -24.95
N LEU A 22 24.03 13.31 -23.74
CA LEU A 22 23.69 12.03 -23.16
C LEU A 22 22.15 11.93 -23.02
N THR A 23 21.52 11.13 -23.86
CA THR A 23 20.06 10.93 -23.83
C THR A 23 19.71 9.74 -22.94
N SER A 24 18.73 9.95 -22.07
CA SER A 24 18.20 8.96 -21.14
C SER A 24 17.15 8.05 -21.83
N ASP A 25 17.16 6.76 -21.51
CA ASP A 25 16.11 5.81 -21.89
C ASP A 25 14.93 5.85 -20.90
N LEU A 26 15.11 6.49 -19.74
CA LEU A 26 14.05 6.72 -18.76
C LEU A 26 13.06 7.76 -19.28
N THR A 27 11.89 7.28 -19.69
CA THR A 27 10.82 8.16 -20.17
C THR A 27 10.39 9.16 -19.09
N GLU A 28 9.90 10.33 -19.50
CA GLU A 28 9.45 11.37 -18.56
C GLU A 28 8.34 10.87 -17.63
N GLU A 29 7.45 9.98 -18.11
CA GLU A 29 6.44 9.35 -17.28
C GLU A 29 7.08 8.50 -16.18
N LYS A 30 8.03 7.62 -16.50
CA LYS A 30 8.72 6.76 -15.53
C LYS A 30 9.60 7.58 -14.58
N SER A 31 10.30 8.58 -15.09
CA SER A 31 11.05 9.56 -14.30
C SER A 31 10.15 10.26 -13.27
N LYS A 32 8.95 10.70 -13.67
CA LYS A 32 7.98 11.31 -12.75
C LYS A 32 7.53 10.34 -11.65
N GLN A 33 7.38 9.06 -11.96
CA GLN A 33 6.99 8.04 -10.98
C GLN A 33 8.10 7.75 -9.97
N LEU A 34 9.36 7.70 -10.42
CA LEU A 34 10.53 7.53 -9.53
C LEU A 34 10.75 8.75 -8.65
N ARG A 35 10.61 9.95 -9.20
CA ARG A 35 10.59 11.19 -8.40
C ARG A 35 9.48 11.14 -7.36
N ALA A 36 8.25 10.80 -7.73
CA ALA A 36 7.14 10.67 -6.77
C ALA A 36 7.44 9.70 -5.61
N LEU A 37 8.19 8.62 -5.85
CA LEU A 37 8.65 7.66 -4.84
C LEU A 37 9.75 8.23 -3.94
N LEU A 38 10.73 8.92 -4.53
CA LEU A 38 11.87 9.54 -3.83
C LEU A 38 11.51 10.83 -3.08
N GLY A 39 10.40 11.46 -3.42
CA GLY A 39 9.99 12.77 -2.92
C GLY A 39 10.28 13.90 -3.92
N ASN A 40 10.36 15.14 -3.43
CA ASN A 40 10.56 16.30 -4.29
C ASN A 40 12.02 16.43 -4.76
N VAL A 41 12.42 15.59 -5.71
CA VAL A 41 13.81 15.49 -6.21
C VAL A 41 13.92 15.74 -7.71
N GLU A 42 15.11 16.16 -8.12
CA GLU A 42 15.56 16.24 -9.51
C GLU A 42 16.53 15.09 -9.80
N LEU A 43 16.44 14.56 -11.03
CA LEU A 43 17.28 13.46 -11.51
C LEU A 43 18.17 13.96 -12.64
N SER A 44 19.48 13.87 -12.45
CA SER A 44 20.49 14.28 -13.44
C SER A 44 21.30 13.05 -13.88
N LEU A 45 21.25 12.69 -15.16
CA LEU A 45 21.95 11.51 -15.68
C LEU A 45 23.48 11.66 -15.58
N LEU A 46 24.13 10.75 -14.85
CA LEU A 46 25.59 10.71 -14.64
C LEU A 46 26.26 9.69 -15.56
N TYR A 47 25.65 8.52 -15.68
CA TYR A 47 26.23 7.37 -16.35
C TYR A 47 25.17 6.62 -17.16
N LYS A 48 25.51 6.23 -18.38
CA LYS A 48 24.75 5.34 -19.26
C LYS A 48 25.72 4.28 -19.80
N ALA A 49 25.47 3.02 -19.51
CA ALA A 49 26.43 1.94 -19.77
C ALA A 49 26.66 1.70 -21.26
N SER A 50 25.64 1.88 -22.11
CA SER A 50 25.81 1.78 -23.57
C SER A 50 26.76 2.84 -24.17
N VAL A 51 26.86 4.01 -23.55
CA VAL A 51 27.71 5.12 -24.01
C VAL A 51 29.09 5.07 -23.35
N HIS A 52 29.14 4.79 -22.05
CA HIS A 52 30.39 4.83 -21.28
C HIS A 52 31.09 3.48 -21.14
N GLY A 53 30.42 2.39 -21.50
CA GLY A 53 30.86 1.02 -21.32
C GLY A 53 30.52 0.46 -19.95
N TYR A 54 30.33 -0.87 -19.89
CA TYR A 54 29.89 -1.62 -18.70
C TYR A 54 30.99 -1.87 -17.65
N LYS A 55 32.15 -1.22 -17.77
CA LYS A 55 33.28 -1.44 -16.85
C LYS A 55 33.06 -0.66 -15.56
N ALA A 56 33.39 -1.26 -14.42
CA ALA A 56 33.34 -0.60 -13.11
C ALA A 56 34.14 0.71 -13.08
N SER A 57 35.29 0.76 -13.78
CA SER A 57 36.09 1.99 -13.90
C SER A 57 35.35 3.15 -14.57
N ALA A 58 34.49 2.87 -15.56
CA ALA A 58 33.69 3.90 -16.23
C ALA A 58 32.53 4.39 -15.34
N PHE A 59 31.95 3.49 -14.53
CA PHE A 59 30.97 3.85 -13.50
C PHE A 59 31.60 4.76 -12.44
N HIS A 60 32.71 4.35 -11.82
CA HIS A 60 33.36 5.11 -10.74
C HIS A 60 33.87 6.49 -11.19
N GLN A 61 34.40 6.61 -12.41
CA GLN A 61 34.83 7.91 -12.97
C GLN A 61 33.71 8.96 -12.98
N ARG A 62 32.44 8.53 -12.98
CA ARG A 62 31.27 9.40 -13.11
C ARG A 62 30.41 9.49 -11.86
N CYS A 63 30.30 8.40 -11.11
CA CYS A 63 29.34 8.26 -10.02
C CYS A 63 29.97 8.48 -8.64
N ASP A 64 31.30 8.41 -8.51
CA ASP A 64 31.95 8.62 -7.22
C ASP A 64 31.77 10.06 -6.72
N ARG A 65 31.48 10.17 -5.41
CA ARG A 65 31.30 11.44 -4.67
C ARG A 65 30.26 12.37 -5.29
N GLN A 66 29.22 11.82 -5.91
CA GLN A 66 28.14 12.59 -6.54
C GLN A 66 26.95 12.84 -5.61
N GLY A 67 26.94 12.37 -4.37
CA GLY A 67 25.76 12.40 -3.53
C GLY A 67 24.90 11.13 -3.66
N PRO A 68 23.65 11.20 -3.18
CA PRO A 68 22.65 10.18 -3.41
C PRO A 68 22.47 9.87 -4.90
N THR A 69 22.33 8.58 -5.24
CA THR A 69 22.18 8.13 -6.63
C THR A 69 21.04 7.13 -6.78
N LEU A 70 20.44 7.17 -7.97
CA LEU A 70 19.41 6.25 -8.43
C LEU A 70 19.96 5.49 -9.64
N LEU A 71 20.12 4.17 -9.51
CA LEU A 71 20.42 3.28 -10.61
C LEU A 71 19.12 2.77 -11.25
N VAL A 72 19.05 2.81 -12.57
CA VAL A 72 17.94 2.28 -13.38
C VAL A 72 18.51 1.34 -14.43
N ALA A 73 18.10 0.08 -14.37
CA ALA A 73 18.48 -0.98 -15.29
C ALA A 73 17.28 -1.44 -16.12
N TYR A 74 17.59 -1.93 -17.32
CA TYR A 74 16.65 -2.37 -18.33
C TYR A 74 17.06 -3.74 -18.82
N ASN A 75 16.09 -4.60 -19.17
CA ASN A 75 16.36 -5.85 -19.86
C ASN A 75 15.49 -6.02 -21.11
N SER A 76 15.82 -7.02 -21.93
CA SER A 76 15.12 -7.29 -23.19
C SER A 76 13.69 -7.80 -22.97
N SER A 77 13.41 -8.32 -21.77
CA SER A 77 12.07 -8.71 -21.33
C SER A 77 11.16 -7.53 -20.95
N GLY A 78 11.66 -6.29 -21.05
CA GLY A 78 10.87 -5.07 -20.83
C GLY A 78 10.76 -4.63 -19.37
N TYR A 79 11.52 -5.23 -18.46
CA TYR A 79 11.55 -4.82 -17.06
C TYR A 79 12.42 -3.57 -16.90
N ILE A 80 11.96 -2.67 -16.03
CA ILE A 80 12.69 -1.49 -15.58
C ILE A 80 12.78 -1.58 -14.06
N PHE A 81 14.00 -1.68 -13.55
CA PHE A 81 14.25 -1.97 -12.14
C PHE A 81 15.58 -1.38 -11.70
N GLY A 82 15.86 -1.33 -10.41
CA GLY A 82 17.11 -0.75 -9.94
C GLY A 82 17.12 -0.49 -8.45
N GLY A 83 17.92 0.47 -8.02
CA GLY A 83 18.07 0.79 -6.62
C GLY A 83 18.51 2.23 -6.37
N TYR A 84 18.20 2.70 -5.17
CA TYR A 84 18.56 4.01 -4.65
C TYR A 84 19.49 3.84 -3.45
N THR A 85 20.48 4.71 -3.35
CA THR A 85 21.32 4.86 -2.17
C THR A 85 21.41 6.33 -1.80
N SER A 86 21.36 6.61 -0.50
CA SER A 86 21.53 7.94 0.07
C SER A 86 23.01 8.31 0.28
N VAL A 87 23.91 7.33 0.12
CA VAL A 87 25.34 7.44 0.45
C VAL A 87 26.21 7.43 -0.81
N ASP A 88 27.26 8.25 -0.77
CA ASP A 88 28.26 8.37 -1.83
C ASP A 88 28.95 7.04 -2.19
N TYR A 89 29.36 6.92 -3.44
CA TYR A 89 30.42 5.99 -3.84
C TYR A 89 31.79 6.62 -3.58
N ALA A 90 32.67 5.88 -2.89
CA ALA A 90 33.99 6.38 -2.50
C ALA A 90 35.13 5.36 -2.69
N GLN A 91 34.82 4.12 -3.09
CA GLN A 91 35.78 3.03 -3.27
C GLN A 91 36.61 2.74 -2.01
N SER A 92 35.98 2.85 -0.83
CA SER A 92 36.62 2.71 0.48
C SER A 92 37.00 1.26 0.84
N GLY A 93 36.48 0.27 0.11
CA GLY A 93 36.56 -1.15 0.43
C GLY A 93 35.76 -1.56 1.68
N GLN A 94 34.92 -0.66 2.21
CA GLN A 94 34.16 -0.88 3.43
C GLN A 94 32.72 -1.33 3.14
N HIS A 95 32.12 -1.97 4.13
CA HIS A 95 30.67 -2.15 4.17
C HIS A 95 30.01 -0.85 4.56
N ILE A 96 29.08 -0.38 3.73
CA ILE A 96 28.36 0.88 3.93
C ILE A 96 27.04 0.61 4.62
N THR A 97 26.77 1.40 5.65
CA THR A 97 25.47 1.50 6.27
C THR A 97 24.63 2.56 5.57
N ASP A 98 23.44 2.19 5.09
CA ASP A 98 22.47 3.09 4.47
C ASP A 98 21.05 2.58 4.75
N GLU A 99 20.40 3.11 5.78
CA GLU A 99 19.03 2.75 6.15
C GLU A 99 17.99 3.28 5.14
N ASP A 100 18.38 4.25 4.30
CA ASP A 100 17.51 4.83 3.27
C ASP A 100 17.60 4.10 1.93
N THR A 101 18.45 3.07 1.82
CA THR A 101 18.58 2.31 0.58
C THR A 101 17.33 1.47 0.32
N PHE A 102 16.93 1.44 -0.95
CA PHE A 102 15.85 0.58 -1.40
C PHE A 102 16.10 0.15 -2.84
N ILE A 103 15.47 -0.96 -3.23
CA ILE A 103 15.38 -1.38 -4.63
C ILE A 103 13.96 -1.19 -5.13
N PHE A 104 13.81 -1.03 -6.44
CA PHE A 104 12.50 -0.88 -7.06
C PHE A 104 12.38 -1.68 -8.35
N SER A 105 11.14 -1.99 -8.72
CA SER A 105 10.80 -2.55 -10.03
C SER A 105 9.45 -2.02 -10.50
N PHE A 106 9.36 -1.64 -11.77
CA PHE A 106 8.10 -1.23 -12.37
C PHE A 106 7.21 -2.43 -12.65
N GLN A 107 6.05 -2.47 -11.99
CA GLN A 107 5.00 -3.47 -12.19
C GLN A 107 3.79 -2.75 -12.80
N GLY A 108 3.88 -2.45 -14.10
CA GLY A 108 2.97 -1.54 -14.77
C GLY A 108 3.42 -0.07 -14.66
N LYS A 109 2.55 0.82 -14.19
CA LYS A 109 2.81 2.28 -14.21
C LYS A 109 3.58 2.78 -13.00
N ILE A 110 3.32 2.21 -11.82
CA ILE A 110 3.88 2.65 -10.54
C ILE A 110 4.98 1.66 -10.12
N PRO A 111 6.16 2.12 -9.67
CA PRO A 111 7.19 1.22 -9.19
C PRO A 111 6.79 0.63 -7.84
N VAL A 112 7.12 -0.64 -7.63
CA VAL A 112 7.11 -1.26 -6.30
C VAL A 112 8.44 -0.97 -5.63
N CYS A 113 8.39 -0.51 -4.38
CA CYS A 113 9.56 -0.26 -3.54
C CYS A 113 9.77 -1.43 -2.59
N ILE A 114 11.00 -1.92 -2.49
CA ILE A 114 11.43 -2.96 -1.55
C ILE A 114 12.57 -2.39 -0.72
N LYS A 115 12.33 -2.21 0.58
CA LYS A 115 13.31 -1.68 1.51
C LYS A 115 14.33 -2.74 1.89
N ILE A 116 15.48 -2.27 2.33
CA ILE A 116 16.47 -3.14 2.94
C ILE A 116 15.96 -3.64 4.29
N ASN A 117 16.24 -4.90 4.60
CA ASN A 117 15.88 -5.51 5.88
C ASN A 117 16.77 -4.99 7.02
N SER A 118 18.00 -4.58 6.71
CA SER A 118 18.94 -3.96 7.64
C SER A 118 19.93 -3.08 6.87
N GLY A 119 20.01 -1.79 7.21
CA GLY A 119 20.92 -0.86 6.54
C GLY A 119 22.40 -1.15 6.76
N TYR A 120 22.80 -1.94 7.77
CA TYR A 120 24.19 -2.17 8.18
C TYR A 120 25.12 -2.71 7.07
N ASN A 121 24.55 -3.34 6.03
CA ASN A 121 25.26 -3.92 4.89
C ASN A 121 24.63 -3.52 3.56
N ALA A 122 24.16 -2.27 3.47
CA ALA A 122 23.49 -1.74 2.30
C ALA A 122 24.31 -1.81 1.01
N ARG A 123 25.64 -1.74 1.10
CA ARG A 123 26.53 -1.92 -0.04
C ARG A 123 27.93 -2.32 0.39
N LEU A 124 28.65 -3.05 -0.45
CA LEU A 124 30.12 -3.09 -0.40
C LEU A 124 30.67 -1.98 -1.30
N ASP A 125 31.37 -1.00 -0.74
CA ASP A 125 31.93 0.15 -1.47
C ASP A 125 33.33 -0.16 -1.99
N ASP A 126 33.44 -1.13 -2.88
CA ASP A 126 34.70 -1.57 -3.49
C ASP A 126 34.96 -0.91 -4.86
N ALA A 127 35.89 -1.47 -5.63
CA ALA A 127 36.20 -1.05 -7.00
C ALA A 127 35.34 -1.78 -8.06
N GLY A 128 34.31 -2.51 -7.62
CA GLY A 128 33.39 -3.27 -8.45
C GLY A 128 32.25 -2.42 -9.01
N GLY A 129 31.34 -3.06 -9.75
CA GLY A 129 30.13 -2.39 -10.22
C GLY A 129 29.17 -2.02 -9.08
N PRO A 130 28.15 -1.18 -9.37
CA PRO A 130 27.16 -0.81 -8.36
C PRO A 130 26.43 -2.04 -7.81
N ASN A 131 26.30 -2.12 -6.49
CA ASN A 131 25.60 -3.19 -5.80
C ASN A 131 24.63 -2.66 -4.74
N PHE A 132 23.66 -3.50 -4.36
CA PHE A 132 22.68 -3.23 -3.31
C PHE A 132 22.53 -4.46 -2.42
N GLY A 133 22.70 -4.26 -1.12
CA GLY A 133 22.57 -5.24 -0.06
C GLY A 133 23.60 -6.37 -0.14
N GLN A 134 24.71 -6.16 -0.86
CA GLN A 134 25.64 -7.23 -1.27
C GLN A 134 24.94 -8.43 -1.92
N GLN A 135 23.75 -8.16 -2.47
CA GLN A 135 22.81 -9.15 -2.98
C GLN A 135 22.65 -8.98 -4.48
N LEU A 136 22.30 -7.78 -4.93
CA LEU A 136 22.20 -7.45 -6.36
C LEU A 136 23.43 -6.66 -6.80
N TYR A 137 24.14 -7.19 -7.80
CA TYR A 137 25.29 -6.55 -8.44
C TYR A 137 24.93 -6.23 -9.89
N PHE A 138 25.04 -4.97 -10.27
CA PHE A 138 24.77 -4.50 -11.62
C PHE A 138 26.07 -4.35 -12.40
N CYS A 139 26.00 -4.61 -13.71
CA CYS A 139 27.18 -4.65 -14.57
C CYS A 139 28.24 -5.65 -14.07
N TYR A 140 27.80 -6.80 -13.53
CA TYR A 140 28.67 -7.72 -12.80
C TYR A 140 29.78 -8.29 -13.69
N ASN A 141 31.00 -8.39 -13.15
CA ASN A 141 32.21 -8.76 -13.91
C ASN A 141 32.45 -7.93 -15.18
N ASN A 142 32.07 -6.65 -15.16
CA ASN A 142 32.16 -5.74 -16.30
C ASN A 142 31.34 -6.20 -17.52
N GLN A 143 30.28 -6.99 -17.30
CA GLN A 143 29.37 -7.47 -18.32
C GLN A 143 27.98 -6.83 -18.16
N PRO A 144 27.17 -6.74 -19.21
CA PRO A 144 25.79 -6.24 -19.14
C PRO A 144 24.85 -7.24 -18.46
N VAL A 145 25.13 -7.63 -17.22
CA VAL A 145 24.33 -8.59 -16.45
C VAL A 145 24.08 -8.08 -15.04
N VAL A 146 22.93 -8.45 -14.48
CA VAL A 146 22.66 -8.35 -13.05
C VAL A 146 22.91 -9.71 -12.40
N TYR A 147 23.68 -9.74 -11.32
CA TYR A 147 23.96 -10.94 -10.56
C TYR A 147 23.29 -10.85 -9.18
N ASN A 148 22.50 -11.87 -8.82
CA ASN A 148 21.93 -12.03 -7.49
C ASN A 148 22.72 -13.10 -6.73
N SER A 149 23.44 -12.70 -5.67
CA SER A 149 24.25 -13.61 -4.85
C SER A 149 23.43 -14.51 -3.92
N GLY A 150 22.10 -14.30 -3.83
CA GLY A 150 21.22 -15.11 -2.98
C GLY A 150 21.18 -14.68 -1.50
N GLY A 151 21.60 -13.45 -1.20
CA GLY A 151 21.52 -12.87 0.15
C GLY A 151 20.08 -12.64 0.65
N ASN A 152 19.96 -12.12 1.87
CA ASN A 152 18.69 -11.78 2.53
C ASN A 152 18.58 -10.29 2.88
N ALA A 153 19.40 -9.44 2.27
CA ALA A 153 19.36 -8.00 2.50
C ALA A 153 18.03 -7.40 2.02
N PHE A 154 17.50 -7.91 0.91
CA PHE A 154 16.18 -7.58 0.39
C PHE A 154 15.34 -8.85 0.19
N SER A 155 14.04 -8.76 0.45
CA SER A 155 13.08 -9.82 0.14
C SER A 155 12.73 -9.82 -1.36
N ILE A 156 13.65 -10.27 -2.19
CA ILE A 156 13.53 -10.26 -3.66
C ILE A 156 12.87 -11.55 -4.18
N ASN A 157 11.90 -11.38 -5.08
CA ASN A 157 11.51 -12.40 -6.04
C ASN A 157 11.99 -11.96 -7.42
N THR A 158 12.92 -12.72 -8.02
CA THR A 158 13.58 -12.38 -9.29
C THR A 158 12.64 -12.41 -10.48
N ALA A 159 11.58 -13.23 -10.44
CA ALA A 159 10.57 -13.29 -11.47
C ALA A 159 9.78 -11.98 -11.52
N THR A 160 9.42 -11.42 -10.36
CA THR A 160 8.75 -10.12 -10.30
C THR A 160 9.75 -8.98 -10.53
N MET A 161 10.95 -9.04 -9.95
CA MET A 161 11.90 -7.91 -9.98
C MET A 161 12.38 -7.61 -11.41
N TYR A 162 12.82 -8.63 -12.15
CA TYR A 162 13.41 -8.50 -13.48
C TYR A 162 13.06 -9.67 -14.42
N GLY A 163 11.98 -10.40 -14.17
CA GLY A 163 11.50 -11.45 -15.09
C GLY A 163 12.37 -12.70 -15.16
N ASN A 164 13.27 -12.93 -14.20
CA ASN A 164 14.37 -13.90 -14.30
C ASN A 164 15.30 -13.69 -15.50
N ASP A 165 15.23 -12.53 -16.17
CA ASP A 165 16.11 -12.14 -17.26
C ASP A 165 17.22 -11.24 -16.72
N ALA A 166 18.35 -11.88 -16.43
CA ALA A 166 19.53 -11.23 -15.86
C ALA A 166 20.33 -10.41 -16.89
N GLN A 167 19.99 -10.50 -18.18
CA GLN A 167 20.71 -9.83 -19.25
C GLN A 167 20.23 -8.38 -19.36
N LEU A 168 21.11 -7.43 -19.05
CA LEU A 168 20.81 -6.01 -19.16
C LEU A 168 20.89 -5.57 -20.62
N SER A 169 19.90 -4.79 -21.06
CA SER A 169 19.96 -4.01 -22.29
C SER A 169 20.55 -2.62 -22.05
N GLU A 170 20.38 -2.07 -20.84
CA GLU A 170 20.94 -0.79 -20.43
C GLU A 170 21.08 -0.71 -18.89
N CYS A 171 22.02 0.12 -18.43
CA CYS A 171 22.17 0.54 -17.04
C CYS A 171 22.51 2.03 -16.97
N GLU A 172 21.62 2.80 -16.37
CA GLU A 172 21.73 4.24 -16.18
C GLU A 172 21.84 4.59 -14.70
N VAL A 173 22.60 5.64 -14.37
CA VAL A 173 22.74 6.13 -12.99
C VAL A 173 22.51 7.64 -12.99
N TYR A 174 21.64 8.06 -12.08
CA TYR A 174 21.21 9.45 -11.91
C TYR A 174 21.69 9.97 -10.57
N LYS A 175 22.22 11.19 -10.56
CA LYS A 175 22.35 12.00 -9.36
C LYS A 175 20.96 12.38 -8.88
N VAL A 176 20.71 12.25 -7.58
CA VAL A 176 19.45 12.65 -6.94
C VAL A 176 19.72 13.91 -6.11
N GLU A 177 19.10 15.01 -6.50
CA GLU A 177 19.21 16.29 -5.80
C GLU A 177 17.84 16.73 -5.28
N GLN A 178 17.79 17.29 -4.07
CA GLN A 178 16.57 17.92 -3.59
C GLN A 178 16.22 19.09 -4.50
N SER A 179 14.98 19.18 -4.98
CA SER A 179 14.61 20.28 -5.86
C SER A 179 14.66 21.60 -5.10
N SER A 180 15.52 22.52 -5.57
CA SER A 180 15.70 23.84 -4.98
C SER A 180 14.58 24.85 -5.31
N GLN A 181 13.49 24.42 -5.95
CA GLN A 181 12.31 25.27 -6.08
C GLN A 181 11.74 25.54 -4.69
N VAL A 182 11.84 26.81 -4.26
CA VAL A 182 11.26 27.37 -3.03
C VAL A 182 9.91 26.73 -2.80
N SER A 183 9.77 26.06 -1.66
CA SER A 183 8.54 25.45 -1.18
C SER A 183 7.39 26.46 -1.22
N THR A 184 6.64 26.50 -2.32
CA THR A 184 5.18 26.55 -2.15
C THR A 184 4.89 25.29 -1.34
N GLU A 185 4.65 25.45 -0.03
CA GLU A 185 4.26 24.37 0.89
C GLU A 185 3.48 23.33 0.09
N GLU A 186 4.06 22.15 -0.13
CA GLU A 186 3.45 21.14 -0.98
C GLU A 186 2.10 20.79 -0.36
N LYS A 187 1.04 21.38 -0.92
CA LYS A 187 -0.26 21.38 -0.27
C LYS A 187 -0.73 19.93 -0.22
N PRO A 188 -1.06 19.41 0.97
CA PRO A 188 -1.46 18.03 1.07
C PRO A 188 -2.73 17.79 0.23
N TRP A 189 -2.78 16.68 -0.48
CA TRP A 189 -3.91 16.33 -1.36
C TRP A 189 -5.15 15.89 -0.56
N ARG A 190 -5.02 15.74 0.78
CA ARG A 190 -6.12 15.80 1.76
C ARG A 190 -5.62 16.46 3.04
N ASN A 191 -6.49 17.24 3.67
CA ASN A 191 -6.15 17.90 4.92
C ASN A 191 -6.34 16.95 6.10
N VAL A 192 -5.35 16.91 6.99
CA VAL A 192 -5.43 16.23 8.29
C VAL A 192 -4.87 17.16 9.35
N LEU A 193 -5.58 17.26 10.48
CA LEU A 193 -5.11 17.95 11.67
C LEU A 193 -4.46 16.93 12.60
N TRP A 194 -3.14 16.98 12.70
CA TRP A 194 -2.31 16.02 13.46
C TRP A 194 -2.18 16.44 14.93
N THR A 195 -3.30 16.68 15.63
CA THR A 195 -3.29 17.23 16.99
C THR A 195 -4.04 16.36 18.00
N ALA A 196 -3.69 16.50 19.28
CA ALA A 196 -4.33 15.78 20.37
C ALA A 196 -5.82 16.17 20.50
N GLU A 197 -6.17 17.42 20.22
CA GLU A 197 -7.55 17.91 20.18
C GLU A 197 -8.33 17.20 19.10
N ARG A 198 -7.76 17.11 17.87
CA ARG A 198 -8.42 16.41 16.78
C ARG A 198 -8.62 14.93 17.10
N ARG A 199 -7.63 14.28 17.70
CA ARG A 199 -7.75 12.90 18.19
C ARG A 199 -8.89 12.77 19.21
N ALA A 200 -8.98 13.67 20.17
CA ALA A 200 -10.03 13.67 21.19
C ALA A 200 -11.43 13.89 20.57
N GLU A 201 -11.57 14.81 19.63
CA GLU A 201 -12.80 15.03 18.86
C GLU A 201 -13.24 13.77 18.11
N LEU A 202 -12.32 13.09 17.42
CA LEU A 202 -12.60 11.85 16.70
C LEU A 202 -13.10 10.75 17.63
N MET A 203 -12.42 10.57 18.77
CA MET A 203 -12.83 9.63 19.82
C MET A 203 -14.25 9.92 20.30
N GLU A 204 -14.56 11.19 20.57
CA GLU A 204 -15.86 11.60 21.08
C GLU A 204 -16.99 11.44 20.05
N MET A 205 -16.72 11.75 18.78
CA MET A 205 -17.66 11.49 17.68
C MET A 205 -17.97 10.00 17.54
N ILE A 206 -16.96 9.13 17.68
CA ILE A 206 -17.15 7.67 17.58
C ILE A 206 -17.93 7.14 18.79
N ARG A 207 -17.62 7.58 20.01
CA ARG A 207 -18.35 7.20 21.24
C ARG A 207 -19.84 7.56 21.16
N ASN A 208 -20.13 8.75 20.66
CA ASN A 208 -21.49 9.30 20.60
C ASN A 208 -22.22 8.97 19.30
N HIS A 209 -21.61 8.19 18.40
CA HIS A 209 -22.25 7.81 17.14
C HIS A 209 -23.55 7.03 17.41
N LYS A 210 -24.63 7.45 16.76
CA LYS A 210 -25.92 6.77 16.80
C LYS A 210 -26.26 6.24 15.41
N PRO A 211 -26.44 4.92 15.24
CA PRO A 211 -26.90 4.37 13.98
C PRO A 211 -28.22 5.02 13.55
N VAL A 212 -28.37 5.28 12.25
CA VAL A 212 -29.58 5.93 11.71
C VAL A 212 -30.84 5.10 11.95
N MET A 213 -30.71 3.77 11.90
CA MET A 213 -31.81 2.85 12.18
C MET A 213 -31.88 2.61 13.69
N THR A 214 -32.97 3.04 14.33
CA THR A 214 -33.18 2.90 15.79
C THR A 214 -33.21 1.44 16.27
N SER A 215 -33.54 0.50 15.39
CA SER A 215 -33.51 -0.95 15.65
C SER A 215 -32.09 -1.55 15.64
N VAL A 216 -31.08 -0.79 15.20
CA VAL A 216 -29.68 -1.19 15.16
C VAL A 216 -28.93 -0.46 16.26
N SER A 217 -28.49 -1.19 17.30
CA SER A 217 -27.70 -0.56 18.37
C SER A 217 -26.20 -0.47 18.05
N ARG A 218 -25.71 -1.21 17.06
CA ARG A 218 -24.30 -1.20 16.63
C ARG A 218 -24.15 -1.40 15.13
N VAL A 219 -23.29 -0.60 14.52
CA VAL A 219 -22.86 -0.77 13.12
C VAL A 219 -21.91 -1.96 13.02
N ARG A 220 -22.24 -2.99 12.23
CA ARG A 220 -21.32 -4.09 11.89
C ARG A 220 -20.53 -3.76 10.63
N ILE A 221 -19.20 -3.74 10.75
CA ILE A 221 -18.27 -3.39 9.67
C ILE A 221 -17.51 -4.67 9.29
N LEU A 222 -17.69 -5.16 8.06
CA LEU A 222 -17.02 -6.35 7.56
C LEU A 222 -15.71 -6.00 6.85
N MET A 223 -14.60 -6.56 7.31
CA MET A 223 -13.29 -6.40 6.68
C MET A 223 -13.02 -7.57 5.75
N ILE A 224 -12.76 -7.29 4.47
CA ILE A 224 -12.46 -8.27 3.43
C ILE A 224 -11.15 -7.88 2.76
N GLY A 225 -10.30 -8.85 2.42
CA GLY A 225 -9.06 -8.55 1.73
C GLY A 225 -8.11 -9.74 1.69
N PRO A 226 -7.02 -9.64 0.90
CA PRO A 226 -6.04 -10.72 0.76
C PRO A 226 -5.40 -11.15 2.09
N VAL A 227 -4.79 -12.34 2.09
CA VAL A 227 -3.94 -12.78 3.20
C VAL A 227 -2.82 -11.77 3.45
N GLY A 228 -2.56 -11.46 4.73
CA GLY A 228 -1.51 -10.50 5.12
C GLY A 228 -1.84 -9.02 4.89
N ALA A 229 -3.03 -8.67 4.38
CA ALA A 229 -3.40 -7.28 4.14
C ALA A 229 -3.62 -6.43 5.41
N GLY A 230 -3.65 -7.04 6.60
CA GLY A 230 -3.76 -6.30 7.88
C GLY A 230 -5.19 -6.12 8.41
N LYS A 231 -6.13 -7.01 8.07
CA LYS A 231 -7.51 -7.00 8.61
C LYS A 231 -7.54 -7.12 10.13
N SER A 232 -6.95 -8.20 10.66
CA SER A 232 -6.87 -8.47 12.10
C SER A 232 -6.02 -7.41 12.84
N SER A 233 -4.96 -6.92 12.19
CA SER A 233 -4.10 -5.84 12.72
C SER A 233 -4.85 -4.52 12.85
N PHE A 234 -5.73 -4.18 11.89
CA PHE A 234 -6.58 -2.98 11.99
C PHE A 234 -7.53 -3.08 13.19
N PHE A 235 -8.17 -4.24 13.40
CA PHE A 235 -8.97 -4.46 14.60
C PHE A 235 -8.15 -4.27 15.89
N ASN A 236 -6.97 -4.90 15.98
CA ASN A 236 -6.10 -4.76 17.14
C ASN A 236 -5.70 -3.30 17.35
N SER A 237 -5.45 -2.55 16.28
CA SER A 237 -5.10 -1.13 16.34
C SER A 237 -6.24 -0.29 16.91
N ILE A 238 -7.45 -0.42 16.37
CA ILE A 238 -8.65 0.27 16.88
C ILE A 238 -8.91 -0.12 18.34
N ASN A 239 -8.82 -1.40 18.67
CA ASN A 239 -9.03 -1.87 20.04
C ASN A 239 -7.96 -1.31 21.00
N SER A 240 -6.71 -1.15 20.55
CA SER A 240 -5.63 -0.60 21.35
C SER A 240 -5.88 0.86 21.72
N ILE A 241 -6.37 1.67 20.77
CA ILE A 241 -6.71 3.08 21.00
C ILE A 241 -7.75 3.22 22.12
N PHE A 242 -8.87 2.48 22.00
CA PHE A 242 -9.94 2.54 23.01
C PHE A 242 -9.59 1.84 24.32
N MET A 243 -8.60 0.94 24.33
CA MET A 243 -8.03 0.36 25.57
C MET A 243 -6.92 1.23 26.19
N SER A 244 -6.46 2.28 25.48
CA SER A 244 -5.32 3.11 25.86
C SER A 244 -4.02 2.33 26.11
N ARG A 245 -3.84 1.21 25.39
CA ARG A 245 -2.63 0.37 25.41
C ARG A 245 -2.59 -0.55 24.20
N ILE A 246 -1.41 -0.98 23.78
CA ILE A 246 -1.28 -1.97 22.71
C ILE A 246 -1.93 -3.30 23.12
N THR A 247 -2.70 -3.89 22.20
CA THR A 247 -3.44 -5.14 22.40
C THR A 247 -3.32 -6.06 21.19
N SER A 248 -3.33 -7.37 21.43
CA SER A 248 -3.34 -8.40 20.38
C SER A 248 -4.44 -9.42 20.68
N LYS A 249 -5.70 -9.04 20.41
CA LYS A 249 -6.87 -9.87 20.70
C LYS A 249 -7.29 -10.71 19.50
N ALA A 250 -7.09 -10.23 18.28
CA ALA A 250 -7.17 -11.04 17.08
C ALA A 250 -5.78 -11.59 16.75
N MET A 251 -5.72 -12.83 16.25
CA MET A 251 -4.48 -13.42 15.76
C MET A 251 -4.00 -12.64 14.52
N SER A 252 -2.90 -11.92 14.65
CA SER A 252 -2.25 -11.19 13.57
C SER A 252 -0.78 -11.60 13.47
N GLY A 253 -0.27 -11.75 12.25
CA GLY A 253 1.11 -12.17 11.99
C GLY A 253 1.33 -12.43 10.50
N SER A 254 2.59 -12.73 10.14
CA SER A 254 2.98 -13.11 8.78
C SER A 254 3.04 -14.63 8.67
N ALA A 255 2.28 -15.19 7.74
CA ALA A 255 2.30 -16.62 7.40
C ALA A 255 1.98 -16.79 5.91
N ALA A 256 2.39 -17.92 5.33
CA ALA A 256 2.09 -18.24 3.93
C ALA A 256 0.58 -18.41 3.66
N THR A 257 -0.18 -18.83 4.67
CA THR A 257 -1.64 -19.03 4.62
C THR A 257 -2.35 -18.14 5.64
N SER A 258 -3.68 -18.03 5.53
CA SER A 258 -4.47 -17.20 6.44
C SER A 258 -4.40 -17.71 7.89
N LEU A 259 -3.89 -16.88 8.81
CA LEU A 259 -3.95 -17.15 10.26
C LEU A 259 -5.39 -17.11 10.79
N THR A 260 -6.20 -16.21 10.24
CA THR A 260 -7.63 -16.13 10.54
C THR A 260 -8.35 -17.19 9.72
N THR A 261 -8.81 -18.24 10.38
CA THR A 261 -9.55 -19.36 9.77
C THR A 261 -11.03 -19.38 10.16
N GLN A 262 -11.44 -18.45 11.02
CA GLN A 262 -12.80 -18.31 11.51
C GLN A 262 -13.36 -16.92 11.20
N PHE A 263 -14.66 -16.84 10.97
CA PHE A 263 -15.39 -15.57 11.03
C PHE A 263 -15.42 -15.10 12.48
N ARG A 264 -14.98 -13.87 12.73
CA ARG A 264 -14.90 -13.31 14.08
C ARG A 264 -15.55 -11.96 14.14
N THR A 265 -16.35 -11.75 15.17
CA THR A 265 -17.03 -10.48 15.44
C THR A 265 -16.47 -9.92 16.73
N TYR A 266 -15.88 -8.73 16.64
CA TYR A 266 -15.18 -8.11 17.74
C TYR A 266 -15.88 -6.82 18.17
N PRO A 267 -16.73 -6.88 19.21
CA PRO A 267 -17.18 -5.69 19.90
C PRO A 267 -16.00 -5.01 20.60
N VAL A 268 -15.89 -3.69 20.44
CA VAL A 268 -14.87 -2.87 21.09
C VAL A 268 -15.46 -2.20 22.34
N LYS A 269 -14.68 -2.13 23.40
CA LYS A 269 -15.03 -1.45 24.66
C LYS A 269 -14.25 -0.15 24.79
N ASP A 270 -14.80 0.83 25.48
CA ASP A 270 -14.10 2.07 25.84
C ASP A 270 -13.43 1.88 27.21
N GLY A 271 -12.17 1.46 27.22
CA GLY A 271 -11.41 1.15 28.43
C GLY A 271 -11.71 -0.21 29.08
N ARG A 272 -10.89 -0.58 30.08
CA ARG A 272 -11.01 -1.85 30.79
C ARG A 272 -12.30 -1.88 31.63
N GLY A 273 -13.28 -2.66 31.17
CA GLY A 273 -14.58 -2.79 31.84
C GLY A 273 -15.59 -1.70 31.46
N GLY A 274 -15.24 -0.79 30.54
CA GLY A 274 -16.16 0.24 30.08
C GLY A 274 -17.25 -0.26 29.14
N LYS A 275 -18.08 0.68 28.69
CA LYS A 275 -19.23 0.40 27.82
C LYS A 275 -18.75 -0.05 26.44
N LEU A 276 -19.59 -0.84 25.80
CA LEU A 276 -19.37 -1.24 24.41
C LEU A 276 -19.68 -0.08 23.47
N LEU A 277 -18.79 0.14 22.50
CA LEU A 277 -18.92 1.19 21.49
C LEU A 277 -20.06 0.86 20.49
N PRO A 278 -20.56 1.86 19.74
CA PRO A 278 -21.69 1.71 18.82
C PRO A 278 -21.33 0.98 17.51
N PHE A 279 -20.28 0.15 17.52
CA PHE A 279 -19.84 -0.61 16.35
C PHE A 279 -19.21 -1.96 16.71
N VAL A 280 -19.12 -2.83 15.71
CA VAL A 280 -18.48 -4.15 15.77
C VAL A 280 -17.63 -4.31 14.52
N LEU A 281 -16.36 -4.68 14.69
CA LEU A 281 -15.49 -5.04 13.57
C LEU A 281 -15.58 -6.55 13.33
N CYS A 282 -15.92 -6.93 12.12
CA CYS A 282 -16.06 -8.31 11.69
C CYS A 282 -14.84 -8.68 10.83
N ASP A 283 -14.04 -9.62 11.32
CA ASP A 283 -12.82 -10.10 10.69
C ASP A 283 -13.07 -11.43 9.98
N THR A 284 -12.41 -11.64 8.85
CA THR A 284 -12.59 -12.81 8.00
C THR A 284 -11.26 -13.46 7.64
N MET A 285 -11.36 -14.71 7.15
CA MET A 285 -10.26 -15.35 6.45
C MET A 285 -9.82 -14.51 5.24
N GLY A 286 -8.53 -14.58 4.91
CA GLY A 286 -7.98 -13.89 3.76
C GLY A 286 -8.51 -14.42 2.43
N LEU A 287 -8.55 -13.54 1.43
CA LEU A 287 -8.77 -13.94 0.05
C LEU A 287 -7.47 -14.49 -0.53
N GLU A 288 -7.62 -15.55 -1.32
CA GLU A 288 -6.54 -16.19 -2.07
C GLU A 288 -6.97 -16.33 -3.54
N GLU A 289 -5.98 -16.45 -4.41
CA GLU A 289 -6.14 -16.53 -5.87
C GLU A 289 -6.62 -17.89 -6.36
N GLN A 290 -6.22 -18.96 -5.66
CA GLN A 290 -6.54 -20.33 -6.04
C GLN A 290 -8.01 -20.64 -5.74
N SER A 291 -8.71 -21.24 -6.71
CA SER A 291 -10.06 -21.76 -6.50
C SER A 291 -10.05 -22.84 -5.41
N GLY A 292 -10.98 -22.77 -4.46
CA GLY A 292 -11.00 -23.67 -3.30
C GLY A 292 -10.00 -23.29 -2.18
N ALA A 293 -9.36 -22.13 -2.27
CA ALA A 293 -8.53 -21.55 -1.22
C ALA A 293 -9.04 -20.17 -0.78
N GLY A 294 -8.75 -19.82 0.47
CA GLY A 294 -9.22 -18.58 1.08
C GLY A 294 -10.74 -18.48 1.21
N LEU A 295 -11.22 -17.27 1.49
CA LEU A 295 -12.64 -16.99 1.68
C LEU A 295 -13.43 -17.08 0.36
N ASP A 296 -14.57 -17.76 0.39
CA ASP A 296 -15.49 -17.91 -0.74
C ASP A 296 -16.48 -16.72 -0.86
N ILE A 297 -16.95 -16.43 -2.07
CA ILE A 297 -17.89 -15.32 -2.32
C ILE A 297 -19.29 -15.62 -1.77
N GLU A 298 -19.71 -16.89 -1.73
CA GLU A 298 -21.00 -17.29 -1.18
C GLU A 298 -20.99 -17.23 0.36
N ASP A 299 -19.85 -17.52 0.99
CA ASP A 299 -19.64 -17.24 2.42
C ASP A 299 -19.80 -15.76 2.72
N ILE A 300 -19.19 -14.89 1.91
CA ILE A 300 -19.34 -13.43 2.04
C ILE A 300 -20.81 -13.04 1.91
N SER A 301 -21.52 -13.59 0.92
CA SER A 301 -22.96 -13.31 0.73
C SER A 301 -23.78 -13.68 1.97
N SER A 302 -23.47 -14.82 2.59
CA SER A 302 -24.11 -15.26 3.83
C SER A 302 -23.76 -14.39 5.03
N ILE A 303 -22.51 -13.95 5.15
CA ILE A 303 -22.07 -13.02 6.20
C ILE A 303 -22.79 -11.66 6.06
N LEU A 304 -22.88 -11.12 4.83
CA LEU A 304 -23.53 -9.84 4.57
C LEU A 304 -24.99 -9.82 5.05
N GLN A 305 -25.69 -10.94 4.89
CA GLN A 305 -27.07 -11.12 5.33
C GLN A 305 -27.22 -11.48 6.81
N GLY A 306 -26.12 -11.70 7.53
CA GLY A 306 -26.12 -12.04 8.96
C GLY A 306 -26.38 -13.53 9.27
N HIS A 307 -26.29 -14.42 8.28
CA HIS A 307 -26.53 -15.86 8.45
C HIS A 307 -25.37 -16.61 9.12
N VAL A 308 -24.17 -16.04 9.10
CA VAL A 308 -22.96 -16.70 9.61
C VAL A 308 -22.70 -16.27 11.07
N PRO A 309 -22.69 -17.21 12.02
CA PRO A 309 -22.47 -16.89 13.45
C PRO A 309 -21.01 -16.64 13.78
N ASP A 310 -20.75 -15.93 14.89
CA ASP A 310 -19.40 -15.74 15.43
C ASP A 310 -18.69 -17.09 15.61
N ARG A 311 -17.39 -17.12 15.31
CA ARG A 311 -16.51 -18.30 15.38
C ARG A 311 -16.82 -19.41 14.38
N TYR A 312 -17.66 -19.16 13.38
CA TYR A 312 -17.81 -20.08 12.25
C TYR A 312 -16.43 -20.35 11.62
N LYS A 313 -16.04 -21.61 11.54
CA LYS A 313 -14.80 -22.03 10.88
C LYS A 313 -15.07 -22.19 9.39
N PHE A 314 -14.36 -21.42 8.57
CA PHE A 314 -14.52 -21.50 7.12
C PHE A 314 -14.07 -22.86 6.59
N ASN A 315 -14.79 -23.35 5.60
CA ASN A 315 -14.41 -24.52 4.84
C ASN A 315 -14.05 -24.08 3.41
N PRO A 316 -12.76 -24.05 3.04
CA PRO A 316 -12.33 -23.65 1.70
C PRO A 316 -12.92 -24.52 0.59
N MET A 317 -13.34 -25.75 0.91
CA MET A 317 -13.88 -26.70 -0.06
C MET A 317 -15.38 -26.60 -0.28
N ALA A 318 -16.12 -25.97 0.63
CA ALA A 318 -17.57 -25.87 0.52
C ALA A 318 -18.08 -24.62 1.26
N PRO A 319 -18.86 -23.75 0.59
CA PRO A 319 -19.41 -22.56 1.22
C PRO A 319 -20.46 -22.93 2.29
N PHE A 320 -20.70 -21.99 3.19
CA PHE A 320 -21.72 -22.08 4.22
C PHE A 320 -23.10 -22.33 3.60
N GLN A 321 -23.76 -23.40 4.04
CA GLN A 321 -25.13 -23.71 3.67
C GLN A 321 -26.06 -23.30 4.80
N HIS A 322 -26.84 -22.25 4.58
CA HIS A 322 -27.91 -21.86 5.50
C HIS A 322 -29.05 -22.89 5.42
N ASN A 323 -29.29 -23.61 6.52
CA ASN A 323 -30.41 -24.54 6.59
C ASN A 323 -31.70 -23.78 6.96
N GLU A 324 -32.48 -23.40 5.95
CA GLU A 324 -33.75 -22.68 6.12
C GLU A 324 -34.75 -23.42 7.02
N GLN A 325 -34.69 -24.76 7.09
CA GLN A 325 -35.60 -25.58 7.88
C GLN A 325 -35.30 -25.57 9.39
N LYS A 326 -34.10 -25.14 9.81
CA LYS A 326 -33.70 -25.04 11.23
C LYS A 326 -33.73 -23.61 11.78
N SER A 327 -33.81 -22.60 10.93
CA SER A 327 -33.85 -21.19 11.35
C SER A 327 -35.29 -20.72 11.47
N SER A 328 -35.87 -20.80 12.66
CA SER A 328 -37.28 -20.44 12.90
C SER A 328 -37.54 -18.92 12.93
N ARG A 329 -36.52 -18.07 12.70
CA ARG A 329 -36.65 -16.60 12.76
C ARG A 329 -35.89 -15.89 11.64
N PRO A 330 -36.49 -14.85 11.03
CA PRO A 330 -35.77 -13.99 10.09
C PRO A 330 -34.63 -13.27 10.81
N VAL A 331 -33.48 -13.16 10.14
CA VAL A 331 -32.29 -12.48 10.66
C VAL A 331 -32.61 -11.02 10.97
N SER A 332 -32.24 -10.59 12.18
CA SER A 332 -32.48 -9.21 12.61
C SER A 332 -31.62 -8.23 11.82
N LEU A 333 -32.08 -6.98 11.66
CA LEU A 333 -31.28 -5.94 11.02
C LEU A 333 -29.94 -5.72 11.74
N GLN A 334 -29.90 -5.93 13.06
CA GLN A 334 -28.69 -5.82 13.87
C GLN A 334 -27.62 -6.85 13.50
N GLU A 335 -28.01 -8.00 12.96
CA GLU A 335 -27.09 -9.06 12.54
C GLU A 335 -26.54 -8.83 11.12
N LYS A 336 -27.13 -7.96 10.32
CA LYS A 336 -26.64 -7.66 8.97
C LYS A 336 -25.36 -6.83 8.99
N ILE A 337 -24.60 -6.88 7.89
CA ILE A 337 -23.46 -5.99 7.68
C ILE A 337 -23.94 -4.63 7.18
N HIS A 338 -23.38 -3.57 7.75
CA HIS A 338 -23.78 -2.19 7.50
C HIS A 338 -22.72 -1.43 6.67
N CYS A 339 -21.47 -1.87 6.71
CA CYS A 339 -20.38 -1.34 5.91
C CYS A 339 -19.39 -2.47 5.57
N VAL A 340 -18.89 -2.48 4.34
CA VAL A 340 -17.80 -3.36 3.90
C VAL A 340 -16.54 -2.54 3.69
N VAL A 341 -15.44 -3.03 4.24
CA VAL A 341 -14.11 -2.43 4.13
C VAL A 341 -13.19 -3.39 3.39
N TYR A 342 -12.72 -2.98 2.22
CA TYR A 342 -11.68 -3.70 1.49
C TYR A 342 -10.32 -3.32 2.06
N VAL A 343 -9.63 -4.25 2.71
CA VAL A 343 -8.31 -4.03 3.28
C VAL A 343 -7.26 -4.46 2.26
N ILE A 344 -6.47 -3.50 1.78
CA ILE A 344 -5.51 -3.67 0.69
C ILE A 344 -4.11 -3.24 1.16
N ASP A 345 -3.13 -4.12 1.00
CA ASP A 345 -1.72 -3.87 1.32
C ASP A 345 -1.08 -2.94 0.28
N ALA A 346 -0.63 -1.74 0.69
CA ALA A 346 -0.06 -0.75 -0.22
C ALA A 346 1.20 -1.25 -0.96
N THR A 347 1.96 -2.17 -0.37
CA THR A 347 3.17 -2.75 -0.96
C THR A 347 2.85 -3.71 -2.11
N LYS A 348 1.63 -4.26 -2.14
CA LYS A 348 1.22 -5.32 -3.09
C LYS A 348 0.24 -4.89 -4.16
N ILE A 349 -0.21 -3.63 -4.18
CA ILE A 349 -1.23 -3.14 -5.13
C ILE A 349 -0.83 -3.48 -6.58
N SER A 350 0.37 -3.08 -7.00
CA SER A 350 0.85 -3.25 -8.36
C SER A 350 1.32 -4.69 -8.66
N LEU A 351 1.38 -5.55 -7.64
CA LEU A 351 1.72 -6.98 -7.75
C LEU A 351 0.48 -7.89 -7.73
N MET A 352 -0.71 -7.33 -7.56
CA MET A 352 -1.93 -8.10 -7.38
C MET A 352 -2.35 -8.75 -8.71
N SER A 353 -2.55 -10.07 -8.71
CA SER A 353 -2.94 -10.78 -9.94
C SER A 353 -4.35 -10.43 -10.41
N ASP A 354 -4.58 -10.54 -11.72
CA ASP A 354 -5.88 -10.29 -12.34
C ASP A 354 -7.00 -11.12 -11.69
N LYS A 355 -6.72 -12.38 -11.33
CA LYS A 355 -7.68 -13.27 -10.66
C LYS A 355 -8.14 -12.71 -9.31
N LEU A 356 -7.23 -12.16 -8.51
CA LEU A 356 -7.56 -11.58 -7.21
C LEU A 356 -8.32 -10.25 -7.38
N GLN A 357 -7.93 -9.45 -8.36
CA GLN A 357 -8.64 -8.22 -8.71
C GLN A 357 -10.08 -8.52 -9.16
N GLU A 358 -10.29 -9.52 -10.01
CA GLU A 358 -11.62 -9.99 -10.44
C GLU A 358 -12.47 -10.51 -9.27
N LYS A 359 -11.88 -11.27 -8.34
CA LYS A 359 -12.55 -11.75 -7.13
C LYS A 359 -13.05 -10.58 -6.27
N LEU A 360 -12.20 -9.58 -6.03
CA LEU A 360 -12.55 -8.36 -5.30
C LEU A 360 -13.63 -7.53 -6.03
N ALA A 361 -13.53 -7.41 -7.36
CA ALA A 361 -14.53 -6.73 -8.18
C ALA A 361 -15.89 -7.45 -8.15
N SER A 362 -15.90 -8.78 -8.08
CA SER A 362 -17.13 -9.59 -7.92
C SER A 362 -17.80 -9.34 -6.57
N ILE A 363 -17.02 -9.36 -5.48
CA ILE A 363 -17.50 -9.02 -4.14
C ILE A 363 -18.09 -7.61 -4.14
N ARG A 364 -17.40 -6.63 -4.72
CA ARG A 364 -17.90 -5.25 -4.83
C ARG A 364 -19.24 -5.15 -5.55
N ARG A 365 -19.40 -5.84 -6.68
CA ARG A 365 -20.67 -5.86 -7.42
C ARG A 365 -21.81 -6.40 -6.54
N LYS A 366 -21.56 -7.46 -5.77
CA LYS A 366 -22.53 -8.02 -4.82
C LYS A 366 -22.86 -7.06 -3.68
N VAL A 367 -21.86 -6.43 -3.07
CA VAL A 367 -22.08 -5.46 -1.98
C VAL A 367 -22.85 -4.24 -2.49
N ASN A 368 -22.57 -3.79 -3.72
CA ASN A 368 -23.29 -2.70 -4.36
C ASN A 368 -24.77 -3.03 -4.64
N SER A 369 -25.08 -4.26 -5.08
CA SER A 369 -26.48 -4.66 -5.33
C SER A 369 -27.31 -4.72 -4.05
N LEU A 370 -26.66 -4.92 -2.89
CA LEU A 370 -27.29 -4.85 -1.57
C LEU A 370 -27.38 -3.43 -0.99
N GLY A 371 -26.84 -2.41 -1.69
CA GLY A 371 -26.85 -1.03 -1.21
C GLY A 371 -26.01 -0.80 0.05
N ILE A 372 -25.05 -1.68 0.34
CA ILE A 372 -24.17 -1.59 1.51
C ILE A 372 -23.02 -0.63 1.20
N ALA A 373 -22.67 0.20 2.18
CA ALA A 373 -21.58 1.17 2.06
C ALA A 373 -20.23 0.48 1.91
N GLN A 374 -19.36 1.04 1.06
CA GLN A 374 -18.07 0.45 0.70
C GLN A 374 -16.93 1.44 0.89
N ILE A 375 -15.90 1.02 1.62
CA ILE A 375 -14.67 1.78 1.87
C ILE A 375 -13.48 0.89 1.55
N VAL A 376 -12.36 1.50 1.15
CA VAL A 376 -11.07 0.83 1.03
C VAL A 376 -10.16 1.35 2.12
N LEU A 377 -9.55 0.43 2.85
CA LEU A 377 -8.50 0.70 3.82
C LEU A 377 -7.18 0.27 3.18
N MET A 378 -6.33 1.22 2.83
CA MET A 378 -5.01 0.96 2.25
C MET A 378 -3.97 0.95 3.36
N THR A 379 -3.52 -0.24 3.77
CA THR A 379 -2.63 -0.45 4.92
C THR A 379 -1.16 -0.46 4.50
N LYS A 380 -0.23 -0.42 5.48
CA LYS A 380 1.22 -0.53 5.28
C LYS A 380 1.80 0.55 4.36
N VAL A 381 1.27 1.77 4.52
CA VAL A 381 1.68 2.94 3.73
C VAL A 381 3.09 3.41 4.07
N ASP A 382 3.50 3.17 5.31
CA ASP A 382 4.84 3.32 5.86
C ASP A 382 5.82 2.32 5.22
N GLU A 383 5.46 1.04 5.12
CA GLU A 383 6.30 0.05 4.43
C GLU A 383 6.43 0.38 2.93
N ALA A 384 5.36 0.85 2.29
CA ALA A 384 5.33 1.09 0.86
C ALA A 384 6.09 2.34 0.39
N CYS A 385 6.24 3.37 1.25
CA CYS A 385 6.80 4.66 0.88
C CYS A 385 7.83 5.12 1.93
N PRO A 386 9.13 5.24 1.55
CA PRO A 386 10.18 5.69 2.46
C PRO A 386 9.89 7.04 3.12
N LEU A 387 9.30 7.99 2.38
CA LEU A 387 8.92 9.30 2.93
C LEU A 387 7.93 9.18 4.11
N VAL A 388 6.95 8.27 3.99
CA VAL A 388 5.88 8.07 4.98
C VAL A 388 6.35 7.28 6.20
N GLU A 389 7.31 6.37 6.02
CA GLU A 389 7.97 5.70 7.14
C GLU A 389 8.70 6.70 8.03
N LYS A 390 9.46 7.62 7.44
CA LYS A 390 10.21 8.63 8.20
C LYS A 390 9.28 9.60 8.93
N ASP A 391 8.23 10.05 8.25
CA ASP A 391 7.23 10.93 8.83
C ASP A 391 5.83 10.61 8.31
N LEU A 392 4.99 10.07 9.19
CA LEU A 392 3.60 9.73 8.86
C LEU A 392 2.77 10.95 8.42
N GLN A 393 3.14 12.17 8.80
CA GLN A 393 2.44 13.39 8.37
C GLN A 393 2.62 13.67 6.86
N SER A 394 3.68 13.14 6.25
CA SER A 394 3.91 13.21 4.81
C SER A 394 2.93 12.35 3.99
N LEU A 395 2.09 11.53 4.61
CA LEU A 395 1.18 10.61 3.93
C LEU A 395 0.32 11.29 2.86
N TYR A 396 -0.26 12.45 3.20
CA TYR A 396 -1.09 13.22 2.29
C TYR A 396 -0.32 14.29 1.50
N VAL A 397 0.99 14.34 1.63
CA VAL A 397 1.89 15.13 0.77
C VAL A 397 2.46 14.24 -0.34
N SER A 398 2.80 12.99 0.00
CA SER A 398 3.39 12.00 -0.90
C SER A 398 2.57 11.80 -2.18
N SER A 399 3.17 12.18 -3.31
CA SER A 399 2.61 11.93 -4.64
C SER A 399 2.53 10.44 -4.96
N TYR A 400 3.46 9.63 -4.46
CA TYR A 400 3.45 8.19 -4.63
C TYR A 400 2.26 7.52 -3.94
N ILE A 401 1.95 7.91 -2.69
CA ILE A 401 0.75 7.42 -2.00
C ILE A 401 -0.52 7.86 -2.74
N LYS A 402 -0.57 9.11 -3.23
CA LYS A 402 -1.69 9.61 -4.04
C LYS A 402 -1.93 8.74 -5.27
N LEU A 403 -0.87 8.36 -5.98
CA LEU A 403 -0.93 7.51 -7.16
C LEU A 403 -1.44 6.11 -6.83
N LYS A 404 -0.97 5.50 -5.73
CA LYS A 404 -1.49 4.20 -5.24
C LYS A 404 -2.97 4.27 -4.86
N VAL A 405 -3.38 5.36 -4.20
CA VAL A 405 -4.79 5.62 -3.89
C VAL A 405 -5.63 5.69 -5.18
N GLN A 406 -5.14 6.37 -6.20
CA GLN A 406 -5.82 6.48 -7.50
C GLN A 406 -5.86 5.14 -8.24
N GLU A 407 -4.78 4.36 -8.20
CA GLU A 407 -4.70 3.03 -8.78
C GLU A 407 -5.77 2.12 -8.17
N VAL A 408 -5.84 2.04 -6.83
CA VAL A 408 -6.83 1.22 -6.13
C VAL A 408 -8.27 1.69 -6.36
N SER A 409 -8.49 3.00 -6.35
CA SER A 409 -9.77 3.60 -6.68
C SER A 409 -10.23 3.19 -8.08
N SER A 410 -9.33 3.23 -9.07
CA SER A 410 -9.63 2.92 -10.47
C SER A 410 -9.97 1.45 -10.68
N TRP A 411 -9.13 0.52 -10.23
CA TRP A 411 -9.34 -0.91 -10.53
C TRP A 411 -10.48 -1.52 -9.69
N LEU A 412 -10.62 -1.12 -8.42
CA LEU A 412 -11.75 -1.58 -7.62
C LEU A 412 -13.04 -0.87 -8.05
N GLY A 413 -12.96 0.35 -8.58
CA GLY A 413 -14.13 1.12 -9.00
C GLY A 413 -14.90 1.71 -7.82
N VAL A 414 -14.17 2.36 -6.91
CA VAL A 414 -14.72 3.15 -5.80
C VAL A 414 -14.22 4.59 -5.90
N PRO A 415 -14.94 5.60 -5.41
CA PRO A 415 -14.45 6.98 -5.42
C PRO A 415 -13.12 7.12 -4.66
N VAL A 416 -12.23 7.99 -5.12
CA VAL A 416 -10.94 8.27 -4.46
C VAL A 416 -11.15 8.62 -2.98
N SER A 417 -12.18 9.40 -2.65
CA SER A 417 -12.54 9.78 -1.28
C SER A 417 -12.84 8.59 -0.35
N CYS A 418 -13.20 7.43 -0.89
CA CYS A 418 -13.48 6.21 -0.14
C CYS A 418 -12.23 5.35 0.10
N VAL A 419 -11.07 5.73 -0.45
CA VAL A 419 -9.79 5.02 -0.24
C VAL A 419 -9.00 5.74 0.84
N LEU A 420 -8.84 5.09 1.99
CA LEU A 420 -8.28 5.64 3.22
C LEU A 420 -6.95 4.96 3.54
N PRO A 421 -5.81 5.62 3.25
CA PRO A 421 -4.50 5.13 3.70
C PRO A 421 -4.38 5.17 5.22
N VAL A 422 -3.85 4.10 5.81
CA VAL A 422 -3.57 4.00 7.26
C VAL A 422 -2.28 3.23 7.54
N LYS A 423 -1.67 3.55 8.68
CA LYS A 423 -0.70 2.69 9.35
C LYS A 423 -1.41 1.97 10.49
N ASN A 424 -1.24 0.65 10.60
CA ASN A 424 -1.73 -0.13 11.73
C ASN A 424 -0.62 -0.25 12.76
N TYR A 425 -0.98 -0.35 14.05
CA TYR A 425 -0.03 -0.77 15.06
C TYR A 425 0.42 -2.20 14.79
N SER A 426 1.74 -2.39 14.71
CA SER A 426 2.33 -3.70 14.40
C SER A 426 3.67 -3.94 15.08
N GLN A 427 4.47 -2.89 15.27
CA GLN A 427 5.80 -2.96 15.89
C GLN A 427 5.91 -2.10 17.16
N GLU A 428 5.01 -1.14 17.32
CA GLU A 428 5.02 -0.16 18.39
C GLU A 428 4.61 -0.81 19.72
N LEU A 429 5.29 -0.38 20.78
CA LEU A 429 4.97 -0.76 22.16
C LEU A 429 3.98 0.20 22.82
N GLU A 430 3.84 1.40 22.25
CA GLU A 430 3.00 2.49 22.76
C GLU A 430 2.14 3.10 21.65
N LEU A 431 1.10 3.83 22.04
CA LEU A 431 0.22 4.51 21.10
C LEU A 431 0.88 5.83 20.63
N GLU A 432 0.77 6.11 19.34
CA GLU A 432 1.29 7.30 18.68
C GLU A 432 0.13 8.16 18.13
N LEU A 433 0.23 9.47 18.36
CA LEU A 433 -0.82 10.43 17.98
C LEU A 433 -1.19 10.35 16.49
N ASN A 434 -0.21 10.33 15.60
CA ASN A 434 -0.45 10.38 14.16
C ASN A 434 -1.12 9.10 13.65
N CYS A 435 -0.73 7.94 14.20
CA CYS A 435 -1.35 6.66 13.91
C CYS A 435 -2.82 6.65 14.37
N ASP A 436 -3.08 7.12 15.61
CA ASP A 436 -4.43 7.24 16.16
C ASP A 436 -5.33 8.12 15.29
N VAL A 437 -4.85 9.29 14.85
CA VAL A 437 -5.62 10.21 14.01
C VAL A 437 -6.05 9.56 12.70
N LEU A 438 -5.16 8.81 12.03
CA LEU A 438 -5.49 8.11 10.79
C LEU A 438 -6.52 7.00 11.01
N LEU A 439 -6.29 6.14 12.00
CA LEU A 439 -7.14 5.00 12.31
C LEU A 439 -8.55 5.45 12.74
N LEU A 440 -8.62 6.48 13.59
CA LEU A 440 -9.90 7.04 14.04
C LEU A 440 -10.62 7.79 12.92
N THR A 441 -9.90 8.50 12.04
CA THR A 441 -10.51 9.11 10.84
C THR A 441 -11.09 8.03 9.93
N ALA A 442 -10.37 6.93 9.71
CA ALA A 442 -10.88 5.82 8.91
C ALA A 442 -12.15 5.20 9.51
N LEU A 443 -12.16 4.95 10.83
CA LEU A 443 -13.32 4.42 11.52
C LEU A 443 -14.50 5.41 11.50
N GLN A 444 -14.27 6.71 11.70
CA GLN A 444 -15.29 7.75 11.58
C GLN A 444 -15.95 7.72 10.19
N GLN A 445 -15.16 7.57 9.12
CA GLN A 445 -15.69 7.46 7.76
C GLN A 445 -16.52 6.18 7.59
N MET A 446 -16.09 5.04 8.15
CA MET A 446 -16.86 3.79 8.12
C MET A 446 -18.23 3.94 8.79
N LEU A 447 -18.28 4.59 9.95
CA LEU A 447 -19.54 4.83 10.66
C LEU A 447 -20.43 5.82 9.92
N THR A 448 -19.86 6.92 9.44
CA THR A 448 -20.61 7.97 8.72
C THR A 448 -21.18 7.47 7.41
N ASN A 449 -20.47 6.59 6.69
CA ASN A 449 -20.95 6.03 5.42
C ASN A 449 -21.91 4.85 5.60
N SER A 450 -21.98 4.23 6.79
CA SER A 450 -22.85 3.07 7.06
C SER A 450 -24.37 3.36 6.99
N ILE A 451 -24.74 4.59 6.63
CA ILE A 451 -26.10 5.01 6.33
C ILE A 451 -26.59 4.20 5.13
N GLN A 452 -27.49 3.24 5.37
CA GLN A 452 -28.16 2.53 4.30
C GLN A 452 -28.85 3.57 3.41
N LYS A 453 -28.48 3.60 2.12
CA LYS A 453 -29.34 4.18 1.08
C LYS A 453 -30.58 3.29 0.98
N VAL A 454 -31.50 3.43 1.92
CA VAL A 454 -32.82 2.81 1.81
C VAL A 454 -33.48 3.50 0.63
N LYS A 455 -33.52 2.82 -0.52
CA LYS A 455 -34.48 3.18 -1.57
C LYS A 455 -35.85 3.20 -0.90
N PRO A 456 -36.61 4.31 -0.97
CA PRO A 456 -38.01 4.27 -0.59
C PRO A 456 -38.69 3.36 -1.61
N LEU A 457 -38.91 2.09 -1.26
CA LEU A 457 -39.89 1.27 -1.96
C LEU A 457 -41.25 1.85 -1.59
N TYR A 458 -41.84 2.51 -2.58
CA TYR A 458 -43.16 3.11 -2.55
C TYR A 458 -44.17 2.17 -1.87
N TYR A 459 -44.79 2.67 -0.80
CA TYR A 459 -46.15 2.28 -0.46
C TYR A 459 -47.04 2.71 -1.62
N ILE A 460 -47.37 1.79 -2.54
CA ILE A 460 -48.61 1.92 -3.30
C ILE A 460 -49.65 1.18 -2.47
N HIS A 461 -50.34 1.97 -1.64
CA HIS A 461 -51.57 1.53 -1.00
C HIS A 461 -52.58 1.17 -2.10
N SER A 462 -53.17 -0.02 -1.97
CA SER A 462 -54.40 -0.40 -2.65
C SER A 462 -55.50 0.62 -2.32
N LEU A 463 -55.95 1.34 -3.34
CA LEU A 463 -57.25 2.02 -3.33
C LEU A 463 -57.75 2.06 -4.78
N HIS A 464 -58.50 1.03 -5.16
CA HIS A 464 -59.69 1.14 -6.02
C HIS A 464 -60.44 -0.19 -6.03
N THR A 465 -61.27 -0.36 -5.00
CA THR A 465 -62.60 -0.96 -5.12
C THR A 465 -63.55 0.07 -4.55
N ASP A 466 -64.25 0.76 -5.43
CA ASP A 466 -65.70 0.97 -5.43
C ASP A 466 -66.11 1.72 -6.70
#